data_AF-A0A833RW50-F1
#
_entry.id   AF-A0A833RW50-F1
#
_cell.length_a   1.000
_cell.length_b   1.000
_cell.length_c   1.000
_cell.angle_alpha   90.00
_cell.angle_beta   90.00
_cell.angle_gamma   90.00
#
_symmetry.space_group_name_H-M   'P 1'
#
loop_
_entity.id
_entity.type
_entity.pdbx_description
1 polymer ?
#
loop_
_entity_poly.entity_id
_entity_poly.type
_entity_poly.pdbx_seq_one_letter_code
_entity_poly.pdbx_strand_id
1 'polypeptide(L)'
;MHVSLMQKLPMPQVSNFFYPFNTSLEEEIKRLFANFTIETQSTPPPDVEDVMEEFRHNGRDFEYCPDLDNDIIPETTPRRKKNKKPLPTECVFCRNNGEEEAYYRKHLLKDADGRVCCPVLRAYTCPICGACGDVAHTVKYCPKSPKNPGTLTTVNAFKLLRNSMGKRRVK
;
A
#
# COMPACT_ATOMS: atom_id res chain seq x y z
N MET A 1 -22.18 37.46 -32.74
CA MET A 1 -21.69 36.16 -32.23
C MET A 1 -21.20 36.37 -30.81
N HIS A 2 -21.78 35.64 -29.87
CA HIS A 2 -21.92 35.96 -28.45
C HIS A 2 -20.60 35.81 -27.68
N VAL A 3 -20.26 36.81 -26.86
CA VAL A 3 -19.09 36.81 -25.96
C VAL A 3 -19.36 35.85 -24.80
N SER A 4 -18.46 34.89 -24.59
CA SER A 4 -18.60 33.86 -23.56
C SER A 4 -18.28 34.43 -22.18
N LEU A 5 -19.33 34.58 -21.38
CA LEU A 5 -19.29 35.08 -20.01
C LEU A 5 -18.61 34.02 -19.11
N MET A 6 -17.46 34.34 -18.52
CA MET A 6 -16.83 33.46 -17.53
C MET A 6 -17.72 33.37 -16.29
N GLN A 7 -18.36 32.23 -16.09
CA GLN A 7 -19.10 31.93 -14.86
C GLN A 7 -18.09 31.77 -13.71
N LYS A 8 -17.95 32.82 -12.89
CA LYS A 8 -17.37 32.70 -11.55
C LYS A 8 -18.37 31.94 -10.68
N LEU A 9 -18.02 30.73 -10.27
CA LEU A 9 -18.78 29.97 -9.28
C LEU A 9 -18.80 30.76 -7.96
N PRO A 10 -19.97 30.91 -7.31
CA PRO A 10 -20.06 31.62 -6.04
C PRO A 10 -19.30 30.85 -4.96
N MET A 11 -18.30 31.51 -4.37
CA MET A 11 -17.56 30.98 -3.24
C MET A 11 -18.50 30.99 -2.01
N PRO A 12 -18.69 29.87 -1.29
CA PRO A 12 -19.53 29.86 -0.12
C PRO A 12 -18.94 30.78 0.95
N GLN A 13 -19.72 31.76 1.38
CA GLN A 13 -19.35 32.63 2.49
C GLN A 13 -19.55 31.85 3.80
N VAL A 14 -18.52 31.11 4.19
CA VAL A 14 -18.44 30.49 5.52
C VAL A 14 -18.16 31.60 6.53
N SER A 15 -19.19 32.01 7.26
CA SER A 15 -19.02 32.85 8.44
C SER A 15 -18.29 32.05 9.52
N ASN A 16 -17.18 32.60 10.03
CA ASN A 16 -16.33 32.02 11.07
C ASN A 16 -16.96 32.00 12.48
N PHE A 17 -18.30 31.94 12.55
CA PHE A 17 -19.08 32.14 13.77
C PHE A 17 -18.95 31.01 14.80
N PHE A 18 -18.45 29.83 14.37
CA PHE A 18 -18.24 28.68 15.25
C PHE A 18 -16.82 28.56 15.81
N TYR A 19 -15.89 29.44 15.42
CA TYR A 19 -14.51 29.46 15.93
C TYR A 19 -14.11 30.87 16.38
N PRO A 20 -14.44 31.25 17.63
CA PRO A 20 -14.27 32.62 18.14
C PRO A 20 -12.81 33.11 18.24
N PHE A 21 -11.83 32.22 18.04
CA PHE A 21 -10.41 32.49 18.24
C PHE A 21 -9.52 32.17 17.03
N ASN A 22 -10.07 32.04 15.82
CA ASN A 22 -9.25 31.95 14.61
C ASN A 22 -8.93 33.34 14.06
N THR A 23 -8.11 34.07 14.82
CA THR A 23 -7.35 35.19 14.26
C THR A 23 -6.29 34.51 13.36
N SER A 24 -6.37 34.75 12.04
CA SER A 24 -5.45 34.33 10.95
C SER A 24 -4.93 32.87 10.87
N LEU A 25 -4.87 32.33 9.64
CA LEU A 25 -4.22 31.04 9.33
C LEU A 25 -2.73 31.02 9.77
N GLU A 26 -2.08 32.18 9.77
CA GLU A 26 -0.70 32.33 10.27
C GLU A 26 -0.59 32.10 11.77
N GLU A 27 -1.59 32.51 12.55
CA GLU A 27 -1.62 32.35 14.00
C GLU A 27 -1.92 30.90 14.40
N GLU A 28 -2.74 30.20 13.61
CA GLU A 28 -2.94 28.75 13.78
C GLU A 28 -1.64 27.98 13.48
N ILE A 29 -0.90 28.34 12.43
CA ILE A 29 0.43 27.78 12.14
C ILE A 29 1.40 28.06 13.30
N LYS A 30 1.46 29.31 13.80
CA LYS A 30 2.30 29.64 14.96
C LYS A 30 1.90 28.82 16.19
N ARG A 31 0.62 28.65 16.48
CA ARG A 31 0.16 27.81 17.61
C ARG A 31 0.56 26.34 17.45
N LEU A 32 0.42 25.80 16.24
CA LEU A 32 0.71 24.39 15.95
C LEU A 32 2.22 24.08 15.96
N PHE A 33 3.05 25.04 15.54
CA PHE A 33 4.50 24.84 15.36
C PHE A 33 5.37 25.63 16.35
N ALA A 34 4.81 26.41 17.28
CA ALA A 34 5.55 27.17 18.31
C ALA A 34 6.52 26.29 19.13
N ASN A 35 6.16 25.02 19.33
CA ASN A 35 6.94 24.08 20.13
C ASN A 35 7.67 23.04 19.26
N PHE A 36 7.67 23.19 17.93
CA PHE A 36 8.35 22.26 17.04
C PHE A 36 9.80 22.68 16.85
N THR A 37 10.59 22.53 17.91
CA THR A 37 12.05 22.50 17.80
C THR A 37 12.43 21.15 17.20
N ILE A 38 12.86 21.14 15.94
CA ILE A 38 13.61 20.01 15.39
C ILE A 38 14.93 19.98 16.15
N GLU A 39 14.97 19.24 17.26
CA GLU A 39 16.23 18.72 17.76
C GLU A 39 16.73 17.74 16.71
N THR A 40 17.50 18.25 15.74
CA THR A 40 18.40 17.40 14.98
C THR A 40 19.34 16.81 16.01
N GLN A 41 19.03 15.60 16.49
CA GLN A 41 20.06 14.75 17.08
C GLN A 41 21.14 14.67 16.01
N SER A 42 22.21 15.44 16.20
CA SER A 42 23.45 15.23 15.48
C SER A 42 24.00 13.92 16.01
N THR A 43 23.43 12.80 15.57
CA THR A 43 24.15 11.54 15.59
C THR A 43 25.50 11.84 14.95
N PRO A 44 26.62 11.51 15.62
CA PRO A 44 27.93 11.67 15.01
C PRO A 44 27.87 10.98 13.65
N PRO A 45 28.49 11.56 12.61
CA PRO A 45 28.53 10.92 11.30
C PRO A 45 28.99 9.47 11.52
N PRO A 46 28.21 8.48 11.05
CA PRO A 46 28.54 7.09 11.29
C PRO A 46 29.97 6.85 10.78
N ASP A 47 30.75 6.08 11.54
CA ASP A 47 32.13 5.79 11.20
C ASP A 47 32.17 5.26 9.77
N VAL A 48 33.00 5.89 8.94
CA VAL A 48 33.08 5.57 7.52
C VAL A 48 33.46 4.11 7.34
N GLU A 49 34.20 3.53 8.27
CA GLU A 49 34.56 2.12 8.26
C GLU A 49 33.33 1.23 8.49
N ASP A 50 32.47 1.55 9.46
CA ASP A 50 31.21 0.81 9.72
C ASP A 50 30.24 0.89 8.53
N VAL A 51 30.14 2.07 7.90
CA VAL A 51 29.31 2.24 6.69
C VAL A 51 29.89 1.46 5.51
N MET A 52 31.21 1.49 5.33
CA MET A 52 31.91 0.74 4.29
C MET A 52 31.89 -0.78 4.55
N GLU A 53 31.89 -1.21 5.80
CA GLU A 53 31.71 -2.59 6.22
C GLU A 53 30.28 -3.06 5.89
N GLU A 54 29.26 -2.27 6.22
CA GLU A 54 27.86 -2.56 5.85
C GLU A 54 27.68 -2.63 4.32
N PHE A 55 28.28 -1.72 3.56
CA PHE A 55 28.28 -1.78 2.10
C PHE A 55 29.01 -3.01 1.57
N ARG A 56 30.16 -3.41 2.14
CA ARG A 56 30.88 -4.64 1.78
C ARG A 56 30.09 -5.91 2.08
N HIS A 57 29.28 -5.91 3.14
CA HIS A 57 28.40 -7.01 3.51
C HIS A 57 27.10 -7.05 2.69
N ASN A 58 26.58 -5.89 2.26
CA ASN A 58 25.38 -5.77 1.44
C ASN A 58 25.66 -5.88 -0.08
N GLY A 59 26.88 -5.56 -0.50
CA GLY A 59 27.37 -5.53 -1.88
C GLY A 59 28.40 -6.62 -2.15
N ARG A 60 28.02 -7.89 -1.94
CA ARG A 60 28.71 -9.03 -2.58
C ARG A 60 28.33 -9.02 -4.06
N ASP A 61 28.70 -7.95 -4.74
CA ASP A 61 28.60 -7.82 -6.18
C ASP A 61 29.51 -8.90 -6.76
N PHE A 62 28.89 -9.83 -7.47
CA PHE A 62 29.59 -10.79 -8.32
C PHE A 62 30.59 -9.98 -9.15
N GLU A 63 31.88 -10.33 -9.08
CA GLU A 63 32.96 -9.64 -9.79
C GLU A 63 32.50 -9.19 -11.19
N TYR A 64 32.78 -7.94 -11.53
CA TYR A 64 32.63 -7.46 -12.90
C TYR A 64 33.55 -8.31 -13.78
N CYS A 65 32.98 -9.30 -14.46
CA CYS A 65 33.68 -10.01 -15.52
C CYS A 65 33.70 -9.07 -16.72
N PRO A 66 34.84 -8.51 -17.14
CA PRO A 66 34.93 -7.87 -18.44
C PRO A 66 34.59 -8.93 -19.49
N ASP A 67 33.61 -8.63 -20.33
CA ASP A 67 33.17 -9.49 -21.42
C ASP A 67 34.37 -9.82 -22.32
N LEU A 68 34.93 -11.01 -22.15
CA LEU A 68 35.82 -11.61 -23.13
C LEU A 68 35.02 -12.71 -23.80
N ASP A 69 34.59 -12.37 -25.01
CA ASP A 69 33.94 -13.23 -25.99
C ASP A 69 34.55 -14.63 -25.96
N ASN A 70 33.73 -15.64 -25.67
CA ASN A 70 33.81 -17.00 -26.21
C ASN A 70 32.63 -17.83 -25.69
N ASP A 71 31.99 -18.54 -26.62
CA ASP A 71 30.71 -19.25 -26.54
C ASP A 71 30.61 -20.40 -25.52
N ILE A 72 30.84 -20.14 -24.24
CA ILE A 72 30.56 -21.08 -23.14
C ILE A 72 29.43 -20.50 -22.30
N ILE A 73 28.24 -21.06 -22.48
CA ILE A 73 27.03 -20.77 -21.69
C ILE A 73 27.36 -21.02 -20.20
N PRO A 74 27.36 -19.99 -19.33
CA PRO A 74 27.51 -20.22 -17.90
C PRO A 74 26.24 -20.86 -17.37
N GLU A 75 26.37 -21.98 -16.67
CA GLU A 75 25.30 -22.58 -15.87
C GLU A 75 24.61 -21.49 -15.06
N THR A 76 23.31 -21.37 -15.31
CA THR A 76 22.45 -20.41 -14.61
C THR A 76 22.59 -20.64 -13.11
N THR A 77 23.22 -19.70 -12.42
CA THR A 77 23.22 -19.64 -10.96
C THR A 77 21.77 -19.80 -10.46
N PRO A 78 21.52 -20.58 -9.41
CA PRO A 78 20.16 -20.86 -8.96
C PRO A 78 19.50 -19.55 -8.56
N ARG A 79 18.65 -19.07 -9.47
CA ARG A 79 17.76 -17.92 -9.35
C ARG A 79 17.25 -17.88 -7.91
N ARG A 80 17.68 -16.86 -7.15
CA ARG A 80 17.31 -16.56 -5.76
C ARG A 80 15.95 -17.18 -5.47
N LYS A 81 15.91 -18.30 -4.73
CA LYS A 81 14.67 -19.00 -4.36
C LYS A 81 13.70 -17.91 -3.92
N LYS A 82 12.63 -17.68 -4.68
CA LYS A 82 11.54 -16.78 -4.25
C LYS A 82 11.21 -17.26 -2.84
N ASN A 83 11.54 -16.45 -1.82
CA ASN A 83 11.15 -16.72 -0.45
C ASN A 83 9.65 -17.02 -0.50
N LYS A 84 9.27 -18.29 -0.38
CA LYS A 84 7.88 -18.68 -0.26
C LYS A 84 7.46 -18.00 1.02
N LYS A 85 6.68 -16.93 0.92
CA LYS A 85 6.15 -16.23 2.09
C LYS A 85 5.54 -17.31 2.99
N PRO A 86 5.89 -17.37 4.28
CA PRO A 86 5.32 -18.36 5.17
C PRO A 86 3.80 -18.30 5.05
N LEU A 87 3.16 -19.48 4.98
CA LEU A 87 1.72 -19.58 4.90
C LEU A 87 1.11 -18.78 6.07
N PRO A 88 0.05 -17.99 5.84
CA PRO A 88 -0.58 -17.23 6.91
C PRO A 88 -0.95 -18.17 8.06
N THR A 89 -0.52 -17.84 9.28
CA THR A 89 -0.79 -18.61 10.50
C THR A 89 -2.07 -18.17 11.20
N GLU A 90 -2.70 -17.09 10.72
CA GLU A 90 -3.86 -16.46 11.35
C GLU A 90 -4.83 -15.90 10.30
N CYS A 91 -6.08 -15.69 10.72
CA CYS A 91 -7.11 -15.11 9.88
C CYS A 91 -6.97 -13.59 9.75
N VAL A 92 -6.38 -13.16 8.64
CA VAL A 92 -6.21 -11.73 8.31
C VAL A 92 -7.55 -10.96 8.26
N PHE A 93 -8.64 -11.63 7.88
CA PHE A 93 -9.96 -10.99 7.82
C PHE A 93 -10.47 -10.60 9.21
N CYS A 94 -10.48 -11.56 10.15
CA CYS A 94 -10.88 -11.31 11.53
C CYS A 94 -9.94 -10.34 12.24
N ARG A 95 -8.62 -10.45 12.00
CA ARG A 95 -7.65 -9.49 12.53
C ARG A 95 -7.94 -8.06 12.08
N ASN A 96 -8.25 -7.86 10.80
CA ASN A 96 -8.57 -6.54 10.27
C ASN A 96 -9.91 -6.00 10.78
N ASN A 97 -10.83 -6.87 11.18
CA ASN A 97 -12.11 -6.48 11.80
C ASN A 97 -11.99 -6.18 13.30
N GLY A 98 -10.79 -6.32 13.89
CA GLY A 98 -10.56 -6.06 15.32
C GLY A 98 -11.04 -7.17 16.24
N GLU A 99 -11.18 -8.41 15.74
CA GLU A 99 -11.50 -9.56 16.58
C GLU A 99 -10.37 -9.86 17.58
N GLU A 100 -10.69 -10.57 18.65
CA GLU A 100 -9.70 -10.95 19.67
C GLU A 100 -8.58 -11.83 19.08
N GLU A 101 -7.35 -11.66 19.57
CA GLU A 101 -6.19 -12.45 19.13
C GLU A 101 -6.36 -13.96 19.34
N ALA A 102 -6.97 -14.34 20.46
CA ALA A 102 -7.32 -15.73 20.71
C ALA A 102 -8.33 -16.27 19.68
N TYR A 103 -9.11 -15.42 19.02
CA TYR A 103 -10.11 -15.83 18.03
C TYR A 103 -9.54 -15.89 16.61
N TYR A 104 -8.88 -14.82 16.14
CA TYR A 104 -8.36 -14.80 14.76
C TYR A 104 -7.20 -15.76 14.53
N ARG A 105 -6.50 -16.21 15.58
CA ARG A 105 -5.45 -17.25 15.49
C ARG A 105 -5.98 -18.69 15.45
N LYS A 106 -7.26 -18.93 15.77
CA LYS A 106 -7.87 -20.28 15.75
C LYS A 106 -8.18 -20.81 14.36
N HIS A 107 -8.16 -19.96 13.33
CA HIS A 107 -8.56 -20.32 11.99
C HIS A 107 -7.80 -19.52 10.94
N LEU A 108 -7.87 -19.99 9.68
CA LEU A 108 -7.30 -19.31 8.52
C LEU A 108 -8.40 -18.68 7.68
N LEU A 109 -8.04 -17.70 6.85
CA LEU A 109 -8.98 -17.09 5.91
C LEU A 109 -9.40 -18.09 4.83
N LYS A 110 -8.42 -18.81 4.26
CA LYS A 110 -8.62 -19.82 3.22
C LYS A 110 -7.75 -21.05 3.48
N ASP A 111 -8.25 -22.22 3.09
CA ASP A 111 -7.50 -23.48 3.10
C ASP A 111 -6.59 -23.63 1.88
N ALA A 112 -5.79 -24.71 1.87
CA ALA A 112 -4.91 -25.08 0.76
C ALA A 112 -5.65 -25.19 -0.58
N ASP A 113 -6.91 -25.62 -0.56
CA ASP A 113 -7.77 -25.73 -1.75
C ASP A 113 -8.37 -24.37 -2.19
N GLY A 114 -8.09 -23.29 -1.46
CA GLY A 114 -8.60 -21.95 -1.75
C GLY A 114 -10.04 -21.67 -1.27
N ARG A 115 -10.66 -22.63 -0.59
CA ARG A 115 -11.99 -22.51 0.04
C ARG A 115 -11.94 -21.61 1.27
N VAL A 116 -12.99 -20.82 1.49
CA VAL A 116 -13.07 -19.91 2.65
C VAL A 116 -13.33 -20.70 3.93
N CYS A 117 -12.44 -20.51 4.91
CA CYS A 117 -12.49 -21.24 6.19
C CYS A 117 -12.88 -20.35 7.37
N CYS A 118 -12.75 -19.05 7.22
CA CYS A 118 -13.15 -18.09 8.23
C CYS A 118 -14.66 -18.19 8.52
N PRO A 119 -15.09 -18.52 9.76
CA PRO A 119 -16.50 -18.72 10.09
C PRO A 119 -17.32 -17.44 9.89
N VAL A 120 -16.75 -16.28 10.20
CA VAL A 120 -17.40 -14.97 9.99
C VAL A 120 -17.66 -14.72 8.51
N LEU A 121 -16.65 -14.93 7.66
CA LEU A 121 -16.82 -14.73 6.22
C LEU A 121 -17.74 -15.79 5.61
N ARG A 122 -17.71 -17.04 6.08
CA ARG A 122 -18.61 -18.11 5.62
C ARG A 122 -20.09 -17.81 5.90
N ALA A 123 -20.39 -17.25 7.07
CA ALA A 123 -21.75 -16.86 7.45
C ALA A 123 -22.27 -15.64 6.66
N TYR A 124 -21.36 -14.85 6.08
CA TYR A 124 -21.72 -13.71 5.25
C TYR A 124 -22.24 -14.16 3.88
N THR A 125 -23.46 -13.73 3.56
CA THR A 125 -24.05 -13.92 2.24
C THR A 125 -23.86 -12.66 1.41
N CYS A 126 -23.19 -12.77 0.27
CA CYS A 126 -22.95 -11.63 -0.60
C CYS A 126 -24.28 -11.09 -1.17
N PRO A 127 -24.65 -9.82 -0.92
CA PRO A 127 -25.94 -9.26 -1.35
C PRO A 127 -26.06 -9.06 -2.87
N ILE A 128 -24.94 -9.09 -3.60
CA ILE A 128 -24.92 -8.91 -5.07
C ILE A 128 -25.15 -10.25 -5.78
N CYS A 129 -24.54 -11.33 -5.30
CA CYS A 129 -24.53 -12.61 -6.02
C CYS A 129 -25.08 -13.80 -5.25
N GLY A 130 -25.39 -13.64 -3.96
CA GLY A 130 -25.92 -14.68 -3.09
C GLY A 130 -24.90 -15.71 -2.59
N ALA A 131 -23.61 -15.58 -2.94
CA ALA A 131 -22.59 -16.54 -2.52
C ALA A 131 -22.34 -16.50 -1.00
N CYS A 132 -22.24 -17.67 -0.37
CA CYS A 132 -21.94 -17.87 1.05
C CYS A 132 -21.08 -19.14 1.25
N GLY A 133 -20.70 -19.46 2.49
CA GLY A 133 -19.92 -20.66 2.82
C GLY A 133 -18.54 -20.68 2.16
N ASP A 134 -18.22 -21.77 1.45
CA ASP A 134 -16.90 -22.02 0.84
C ASP A 134 -16.50 -20.96 -0.21
N VAL A 135 -17.49 -20.35 -0.87
CA VAL A 135 -17.32 -19.34 -1.93
C VAL A 135 -17.66 -17.93 -1.46
N ALA A 136 -17.83 -17.75 -0.15
CA ALA A 136 -18.17 -16.46 0.43
C ALA A 136 -17.11 -15.39 0.13
N HIS A 137 -17.57 -14.16 -0.03
CA HIS A 137 -16.71 -13.01 -0.26
C HIS A 137 -17.45 -11.73 0.11
N THR A 138 -16.69 -10.67 0.39
CA THR A 138 -17.28 -9.35 0.62
C THR A 138 -17.70 -8.69 -0.69
N VAL A 139 -18.62 -7.72 -0.60
CA VAL A 139 -19.13 -6.92 -1.74
C VAL A 139 -18.02 -6.45 -2.69
N LYS A 140 -16.91 -5.96 -2.13
CA LYS A 140 -15.75 -5.46 -2.87
C LYS A 140 -15.12 -6.50 -3.80
N TYR A 141 -15.12 -7.76 -3.39
CA TYR A 141 -14.52 -8.86 -4.15
C TYR A 141 -15.57 -9.67 -4.90
N CYS A 142 -16.80 -9.16 -5.02
CA CYS A 142 -17.85 -9.87 -5.74
C CYS A 142 -17.56 -9.89 -7.25
N PRO A 143 -17.57 -11.08 -7.89
CA PRO A 143 -17.33 -11.20 -9.33
C PRO A 143 -18.45 -10.56 -10.17
N LYS A 144 -19.67 -10.48 -9.60
CA LYS A 144 -20.84 -9.84 -10.22
C LYS A 144 -20.99 -8.36 -9.82
N SER A 145 -20.04 -7.79 -9.08
CA SER A 145 -20.10 -6.38 -8.70
C SER A 145 -20.07 -5.50 -9.96
N PRO A 146 -20.99 -4.52 -10.11
CA PRO A 146 -20.91 -3.57 -11.21
C PRO A 146 -19.60 -2.82 -11.04
N LYS A 147 -18.61 -3.13 -11.88
CA LYS A 147 -17.36 -2.37 -11.98
C LYS A 147 -17.74 -1.00 -12.53
N ASN A 148 -18.17 -0.12 -11.67
CA ASN A 148 -18.55 1.23 -12.05
C ASN A 148 -17.28 1.87 -12.63
N PRO A 149 -17.28 2.29 -13.91
CA PRO A 149 -16.10 2.94 -14.49
C PRO A 149 -15.78 4.28 -13.80
N GLY A 150 -16.67 4.78 -12.93
CA GLY A 150 -16.47 5.97 -12.10
C GLY A 150 -15.91 5.72 -10.69
N THR A 151 -15.73 4.45 -10.25
CA THR A 151 -15.04 4.20 -8.98
C THR A 151 -13.55 4.39 -9.17
N LEU A 152 -13.02 5.50 -8.63
CA LEU A 152 -11.60 5.85 -8.62
C LEU A 152 -10.77 4.58 -8.36
N THR A 153 -9.92 4.23 -9.31
CA THR A 153 -9.02 3.08 -9.19
C THR A 153 -8.23 3.24 -7.90
N THR A 154 -8.30 2.25 -7.01
CA THR A 154 -7.59 2.31 -5.72
C THR A 154 -6.12 2.69 -5.93
N VAL A 155 -5.50 3.38 -4.96
CA VAL A 155 -4.08 3.82 -5.03
C VAL A 155 -3.10 2.74 -5.51
N ASN A 156 -3.43 1.47 -5.26
CA ASN A 156 -2.65 0.31 -5.68
C ASN A 156 -2.71 0.02 -7.19
N ALA A 157 -3.78 0.40 -7.89
CA ALA A 157 -3.89 0.22 -9.33
C ALA A 157 -2.91 1.14 -10.09
N PHE A 158 -2.68 2.36 -9.60
CA PHE A 158 -1.70 3.27 -10.20
C PHE A 158 -0.27 2.71 -10.12
N LYS A 159 0.06 1.97 -9.06
CA LYS A 159 1.35 1.29 -8.89
C LYS A 159 1.58 0.14 -9.89
N LEU A 160 0.53 -0.42 -10.46
CA LEU A 160 0.64 -1.45 -11.51
C LEU A 160 0.82 -0.85 -12.90
N LEU A 161 0.31 0.37 -13.12
CA LEU A 161 0.35 1.04 -14.42
C LEU A 161 1.72 1.65 -14.75
N ARG A 162 2.55 1.98 -13.76
CA ARG A 162 3.85 2.66 -13.97
C ARG A 162 4.97 2.00 -13.20
N ASN A 163 6.17 1.96 -13.77
CA ASN A 163 7.38 1.59 -13.05
C ASN A 163 7.92 2.77 -12.21
N SER A 164 8.96 2.53 -11.40
CA SER A 164 9.63 3.55 -10.57
C SER A 164 10.22 4.72 -11.37
N MET A 165 10.40 4.56 -12.68
CA MET A 165 10.82 5.63 -13.60
C MET A 165 9.64 6.35 -14.28
N GLY A 166 8.40 6.11 -13.83
CA GLY A 166 7.19 6.76 -14.37
C GLY A 166 6.74 6.26 -15.75
N LYS A 167 7.47 5.34 -16.39
CA LYS A 167 7.09 4.76 -17.68
C LYS A 167 5.86 3.86 -17.49
N ARG A 168 4.86 4.04 -18.37
CA ARG A 168 3.68 3.18 -18.40
C ARG A 168 4.10 1.77 -18.83
N ARG A 169 3.69 0.75 -18.07
CA ARG A 169 3.88 -0.64 -18.47
C ARG A 169 2.84 -0.98 -19.53
N VAL A 170 3.27 -1.13 -20.79
CA VAL A 170 2.41 -1.63 -21.87
C VAL A 170 2.23 -3.13 -21.68
N LYS A 171 1.01 -3.60 -21.89
CA LYS A 171 0.62 -5.00 -21.75
C LYS A 171 0.86 -5.76 -23.05
#